data_AF-A0A161WDH5-F1
#
_entry.id   AF-A0A161WDH5-F1
#
_cell.length_a   1.000
_cell.length_b   1.000
_cell.length_c   1.000
_cell.angle_alpha   90.00
_cell.angle_beta   90.00
_cell.angle_gamma   90.00
#
_symmetry.space_group_name_H-M   'P 1'
#
loop_
_entity.id
_entity.type
_entity.pdbx_description
1 polymer ?
#
loop_
_entity_poly.entity_id
_entity_poly.type
_entity_poly.pdbx_seq_one_letter_code
_entity_poly.pdbx_strand_id
1 'polypeptide(L)'
;MTDVSRLKAEWMKRIAVRTRRTLRMAATAAGTVALFVAIAPPAAANWGGCSGQVCLEVEGSGLYVARLTVTPAPGAKFYGRMHLYGPGIKGDSALMNWHKGSRYSVGVGHGVNNHTKFCAEGGEHDASGTVKRGVGRACVDVHQ
;
A
#
# COMPACT_ATOMS: atom_id res chain seq x y z
N MET A 1 -49.12 62.31 25.58
CA MET A 1 -47.93 61.57 26.05
C MET A 1 -48.36 60.16 26.40
N THR A 2 -47.47 59.18 26.22
CA THR A 2 -47.64 57.71 26.39
C THR A 2 -48.60 56.98 25.44
N ASP A 3 -48.18 56.67 24.20
CA ASP A 3 -48.43 55.33 23.60
C ASP A 3 -47.63 55.11 22.30
N VAL A 4 -46.29 55.17 22.36
CA VAL A 4 -45.43 54.75 21.23
C VAL A 4 -44.41 53.69 21.67
N SER A 5 -44.09 53.66 22.95
CA SER A 5 -43.11 52.72 23.53
C SER A 5 -43.63 51.29 23.66
N ARG A 6 -44.95 51.06 23.71
CA ARG A 6 -45.54 49.71 23.81
C ARG A 6 -45.52 48.93 22.50
N LEU A 7 -45.63 49.61 21.36
CA LEU A 7 -45.68 48.97 20.04
C LEU A 7 -44.33 48.36 19.61
N LYS A 8 -43.19 48.94 20.03
CA LYS A 8 -41.85 48.39 19.74
C LYS A 8 -41.53 47.12 20.53
N ALA A 9 -42.05 46.98 21.75
CA ALA A 9 -41.75 45.84 22.62
C ALA A 9 -42.47 44.54 22.19
N GLU A 10 -43.68 44.65 21.64
CA GLU A 10 -44.45 43.52 21.12
C GLU A 10 -43.94 43.01 19.76
N TRP A 11 -43.33 43.88 18.94
CA TRP A 11 -42.76 43.49 17.64
C TRP A 11 -41.49 42.65 17.79
N MET A 12 -40.64 42.97 18.76
CA MET A 12 -39.37 42.23 18.98
C MET A 12 -39.57 40.84 19.59
N LYS A 13 -40.65 40.60 20.36
CA LYS A 13 -40.94 39.27 20.93
C LYS A 13 -41.42 38.25 19.89
N ARG A 14 -42.09 38.68 18.81
CA ARG A 14 -42.55 37.76 17.75
C ARG A 14 -41.43 37.34 16.79
N ILE A 15 -40.35 38.10 16.72
CA ILE A 15 -39.19 37.77 15.89
C ILE A 15 -38.31 36.71 16.58
N ALA A 16 -38.11 36.79 17.90
CA ALA A 16 -37.20 35.90 18.62
C ALA A 16 -37.67 34.44 18.76
N VAL A 17 -38.96 34.14 18.56
CA VAL A 17 -39.51 32.78 18.68
C VAL A 17 -39.50 32.02 17.34
N ARG A 18 -39.53 32.73 16.20
CA ARG A 18 -39.46 32.09 14.87
C ARG A 18 -38.04 31.72 14.45
N THR A 19 -37.01 32.30 15.07
CA THR A 19 -35.59 32.05 14.76
C THR A 19 -34.95 30.90 15.54
N ARG A 20 -35.71 30.17 16.37
CA ARG A 20 -35.21 28.95 17.04
C ARG A 20 -35.72 27.64 16.45
N ARG A 21 -36.78 27.66 15.63
CA ARG A 21 -37.35 26.44 15.01
C ARG A 21 -36.80 26.13 13.62
N THR A 22 -36.16 27.09 12.94
CA THR A 22 -35.51 26.86 11.64
C THR A 22 -34.07 26.36 11.74
N LEU A 23 -33.43 26.47 12.91
CA LEU A 23 -32.05 26.00 13.14
C LEU A 23 -31.93 24.51 13.51
N ARG A 24 -33.05 23.79 13.70
CA ARG A 24 -33.05 22.33 14.01
C ARG A 24 -33.55 21.43 12.88
N MET A 25 -33.88 21.99 11.72
CA MET A 25 -34.33 21.24 10.53
C MET A 25 -33.38 21.42 9.33
N ALA A 26 -32.15 21.90 9.56
CA ALA A 26 -31.10 22.02 8.56
C ALA A 26 -29.84 21.24 8.98
N ALA A 27 -30.03 20.07 9.60
CA ALA A 27 -28.96 19.15 9.97
C ALA A 27 -29.19 17.73 9.39
N THR A 28 -30.00 17.63 8.34
CA THR A 28 -30.30 16.36 7.64
C THR A 28 -30.38 16.58 6.12
N ALA A 29 -29.36 17.22 5.54
CA ALA A 29 -29.17 17.27 4.08
C ALA A 29 -27.72 17.62 3.70
N ALA A 30 -26.75 17.02 4.40
CA ALA A 30 -25.34 17.08 4.01
C ALA A 30 -24.67 15.76 4.40
N GLY A 31 -24.94 14.73 3.64
CA GLY A 31 -24.42 13.41 3.98
C GLY A 31 -24.70 12.41 2.88
N THR A 32 -24.23 12.68 1.66
CA THR A 32 -23.83 11.69 0.64
C THR A 32 -23.64 12.39 -0.71
N VAL A 33 -22.45 12.90 -0.99
CA VAL A 33 -21.75 12.57 -2.25
C VAL A 33 -20.30 12.40 -1.85
N ALA A 34 -19.86 11.15 -1.97
CA ALA A 34 -18.58 10.67 -1.51
C ALA A 34 -17.42 11.54 -2.04
N LEU A 35 -16.40 11.72 -1.22
CA LEU A 35 -15.04 11.87 -1.72
C LEU A 35 -14.74 10.63 -2.57
N PHE A 36 -15.10 10.68 -3.84
CA PHE A 36 -14.43 9.91 -4.88
C PHE A 36 -13.12 10.63 -5.20
N VAL A 37 -12.28 10.85 -4.17
CA VAL A 37 -10.85 10.70 -4.43
C VAL A 37 -10.75 9.21 -4.64
N ALA A 38 -10.86 8.80 -5.90
CA ALA A 38 -10.42 7.49 -6.29
C ALA A 38 -9.01 7.40 -5.75
N ILE A 39 -8.89 6.68 -4.64
CA ILE A 39 -7.70 5.95 -4.24
C ILE A 39 -7.54 4.93 -5.37
N ALA A 40 -7.27 5.40 -6.60
CA ALA A 40 -6.56 4.60 -7.53
C ALA A 40 -5.30 4.28 -6.75
N PRO A 41 -4.99 3.00 -6.45
CA PRO A 41 -3.60 2.69 -6.14
C PRO A 41 -2.81 3.43 -7.23
N PRO A 42 -1.76 4.20 -6.87
CA PRO A 42 -0.91 4.78 -7.91
C PRO A 42 -0.67 3.64 -8.88
N ALA A 43 -0.80 3.90 -10.18
CA ALA A 43 -0.58 2.89 -11.21
C ALA A 43 0.85 2.39 -11.05
N ALA A 44 1.04 1.48 -10.11
CA ALA A 44 2.27 0.88 -9.72
C ALA A 44 2.46 -0.14 -10.81
N ALA A 45 3.42 0.13 -11.66
CA ALA A 45 3.87 -0.87 -12.58
C ALA A 45 4.56 -1.92 -11.70
N ASN A 46 3.81 -2.95 -11.29
CA ASN A 46 4.38 -4.09 -10.61
C ASN A 46 5.02 -4.95 -11.69
N TRP A 47 6.33 -4.79 -11.86
CA TRP A 47 7.11 -5.68 -12.70
C TRP A 47 7.49 -6.89 -11.87
N GLY A 48 7.23 -8.09 -12.37
CA GLY A 48 7.51 -9.28 -11.59
C GLY A 48 7.53 -10.53 -12.44
N GLY A 49 8.18 -11.55 -11.89
CA GLY A 49 8.32 -12.84 -12.54
C GLY A 49 8.68 -13.93 -11.55
N CYS A 50 8.32 -15.15 -11.93
CA CYS A 50 8.68 -16.35 -11.18
C CYS A 50 9.69 -17.16 -11.97
N SER A 51 10.61 -17.80 -11.25
CA SER A 51 11.56 -18.75 -11.79
C SER A 51 11.77 -19.86 -10.77
N GLY A 52 11.38 -21.08 -11.14
CA GLY A 52 11.28 -22.19 -10.21
C GLY A 52 10.26 -21.90 -9.11
N GLN A 53 10.67 -22.02 -7.85
CA GLN A 53 9.83 -21.79 -6.68
C GLN A 53 9.90 -20.37 -6.12
N VAL A 54 10.62 -19.47 -6.78
CA VAL A 54 10.86 -18.10 -6.31
C VAL A 54 10.20 -17.11 -7.26
N CYS A 55 9.46 -16.17 -6.72
CA CYS A 55 8.89 -15.04 -7.44
C CYS A 55 9.45 -13.74 -6.87
N LEU A 56 9.77 -12.80 -7.76
CA LEU A 56 10.18 -11.46 -7.40
C LEU A 56 9.20 -10.46 -8.02
N GLU A 57 8.76 -9.52 -7.20
CA GLU A 57 7.93 -8.40 -7.58
C GLU A 57 8.63 -7.09 -7.22
N VAL A 58 8.59 -6.13 -8.14
CA VAL A 58 9.18 -4.80 -8.02
C VAL A 58 8.03 -3.81 -8.03
N GLU A 59 7.83 -3.14 -6.90
CA GLU A 59 6.84 -2.07 -6.74
C GLU A 59 7.52 -0.73 -7.06
N GLY A 60 7.01 -0.02 -8.07
CA GLY A 60 7.59 1.25 -8.51
C GLY A 60 6.86 1.92 -9.66
N SER A 61 7.50 2.95 -10.23
CA SER A 61 7.00 3.69 -11.39
C SER A 61 8.17 4.21 -12.22
N GLY A 62 8.20 3.89 -13.52
CA GLY A 62 9.33 4.22 -14.38
C GLY A 62 10.64 3.63 -13.86
N LEU A 63 11.65 4.48 -13.64
CA LEU A 63 12.94 4.07 -13.06
C LEU A 63 12.96 4.19 -11.52
N TYR A 64 11.86 4.58 -10.88
CA TYR A 64 11.79 4.63 -9.42
C TYR A 64 11.35 3.29 -8.85
N VAL A 65 12.14 2.74 -7.93
CA VAL A 65 11.83 1.48 -7.23
C VAL A 65 11.56 1.78 -5.76
N ALA A 66 10.33 1.52 -5.33
CA ALA A 66 9.90 1.72 -3.95
C ALA A 66 10.27 0.51 -3.09
N ARG A 67 9.92 -0.69 -3.55
CA ARG A 67 10.04 -1.92 -2.77
C ARG A 67 10.28 -3.13 -3.69
N LEU A 68 11.02 -4.09 -3.17
CA LEU A 68 11.17 -5.42 -3.74
C LEU A 68 10.48 -6.42 -2.82
N THR A 69 9.68 -7.32 -3.38
CA THR A 69 8.98 -8.36 -2.64
C THR A 69 9.25 -9.72 -3.25
N VAL A 70 9.82 -10.62 -2.44
CA VAL A 70 10.07 -12.02 -2.79
C VAL A 70 8.98 -12.88 -2.15
N THR A 71 8.40 -13.76 -2.95
CA THR A 71 7.37 -14.72 -2.53
C THR A 71 7.65 -16.11 -3.09
N PRO A 72 7.16 -17.18 -2.47
CA PRO A 72 7.21 -18.50 -3.08
C PRO A 72 6.20 -18.57 -4.23
N ALA A 73 6.54 -19.31 -5.27
CA ALA A 73 5.63 -19.57 -6.39
C ALA A 73 4.32 -20.24 -5.91
N PRO A 74 3.20 -20.08 -6.64
CA PRO A 74 1.95 -20.73 -6.27
C PRO A 74 2.11 -22.24 -6.06
N GLY A 75 1.74 -22.73 -4.88
CA GLY A 75 1.87 -24.14 -4.50
C GLY A 75 3.27 -24.56 -4.03
N ALA A 76 4.28 -23.70 -4.11
CA ALA A 76 5.59 -23.99 -3.57
C ALA A 76 5.59 -23.98 -2.04
N LYS A 77 6.31 -24.95 -1.47
CA LYS A 77 6.57 -25.06 -0.04
C LYS A 77 7.96 -25.65 0.16
N PHE A 78 8.81 -24.95 0.90
CA PHE A 78 10.17 -25.43 1.17
C PHE A 78 10.73 -24.83 2.45
N TYR A 79 11.71 -25.50 3.03
CA TYR A 79 12.51 -24.99 4.13
C TYR A 79 13.84 -24.46 3.59
N GLY A 80 14.19 -23.21 3.88
CA GLY A 80 15.43 -22.59 3.42
C GLY A 80 15.37 -21.07 3.35
N ARG A 81 16.39 -20.44 2.76
CA ARG A 81 16.50 -18.97 2.68
C ARG A 81 16.29 -18.45 1.28
N MET A 82 15.78 -17.23 1.21
CA MET A 82 15.77 -16.41 0.00
C MET A 82 16.84 -15.33 0.12
N HIS A 83 17.71 -15.22 -0.88
CA HIS A 83 18.71 -14.18 -1.03
C HIS A 83 18.25 -13.16 -2.07
N LEU A 84 18.10 -11.90 -1.67
CA LEU A 84 17.74 -10.79 -2.55
C LEU A 84 18.94 -9.88 -2.75
N TYR A 85 19.24 -9.54 -4.00
CA TYR A 85 20.37 -8.68 -4.34
C TYR A 85 20.14 -7.82 -5.59
N GLY A 86 20.86 -6.70 -5.65
CA GLY A 86 20.86 -5.73 -6.73
C GLY A 86 21.61 -4.46 -6.31
N PRO A 87 21.55 -3.37 -7.09
CA PRO A 87 22.19 -2.11 -6.70
C PRO A 87 21.66 -1.60 -5.36
N GLY A 88 22.57 -1.42 -4.39
CA GLY A 88 22.24 -0.93 -3.05
C GLY A 88 21.48 -1.93 -2.16
N ILE A 89 21.21 -3.15 -2.63
CA ILE A 89 20.45 -4.16 -1.90
C ILE A 89 21.23 -5.48 -1.86
N LYS A 90 21.43 -6.01 -0.66
CA LYS A 90 21.92 -7.37 -0.45
C LYS A 90 21.40 -7.86 0.89
N GLY A 91 20.57 -8.89 0.89
CA GLY A 91 19.97 -9.39 2.11
C GLY A 91 19.44 -10.79 1.98
N ASP A 92 19.44 -11.49 3.11
CA ASP A 92 18.82 -12.80 3.25
C ASP A 92 17.52 -12.67 4.04
N SER A 93 16.55 -13.49 3.69
CA SER A 93 15.32 -13.62 4.45
C SER A 93 15.60 -14.19 5.85
N ALA A 94 15.00 -13.59 6.87
CA ALA A 94 14.96 -14.18 8.22
C ALA A 94 14.05 -15.42 8.28
N LEU A 95 13.07 -15.51 7.38
CA LEU A 95 12.13 -16.64 7.31
C LEU A 95 12.82 -17.87 6.70
N MET A 96 12.69 -19.01 7.38
CA MET A 96 13.16 -20.31 6.88
C MET A 96 12.03 -21.17 6.30
N ASN A 97 10.78 -20.99 6.73
CA ASN A 97 9.66 -21.82 6.30
C ASN A 97 8.81 -21.07 5.26
N TRP A 98 8.89 -21.50 4.01
CA TRP A 98 8.18 -20.87 2.90
C TRP A 98 6.93 -21.64 2.52
N HIS A 99 5.83 -20.92 2.40
CA HIS A 99 4.54 -21.44 1.96
C HIS A 99 3.69 -20.32 1.37
N LYS A 100 2.50 -20.65 0.88
CA LYS A 100 1.52 -19.66 0.41
C LYS A 100 1.31 -18.56 1.47
N GLY A 101 1.48 -17.31 1.08
CA GLY A 101 1.33 -16.13 1.95
C GLY A 101 2.61 -15.65 2.64
N SER A 102 3.69 -16.45 2.65
CA SER A 102 5.01 -16.00 3.07
C SER A 102 5.54 -14.93 2.13
N ARG A 103 6.20 -13.90 2.68
CA ARG A 103 6.83 -12.84 1.91
C ARG A 103 8.08 -12.33 2.61
N TYR A 104 9.08 -11.97 1.82
CA TYR A 104 10.24 -11.18 2.26
C TYR A 104 10.26 -9.91 1.44
N SER A 105 10.40 -8.76 2.07
CA SER A 105 10.35 -7.47 1.37
C SER A 105 11.42 -6.53 1.88
N VAL A 106 11.99 -5.77 0.95
CA VAL A 106 13.02 -4.77 1.23
C VAL A 106 12.62 -3.47 0.57
N GLY A 107 12.59 -2.39 1.35
CA GLY A 107 12.41 -1.04 0.82
C GLY A 107 13.67 -0.57 0.10
N VAL A 108 13.52 -0.08 -1.12
CA VAL A 108 14.62 0.47 -1.94
C VAL A 108 14.57 2.00 -1.89
N GLY A 109 13.41 2.56 -2.23
CA GLY A 109 13.07 3.97 -2.00
C GLY A 109 13.82 4.98 -2.86
N HIS A 110 14.40 4.60 -3.99
CA HIS A 110 15.17 5.51 -4.86
C HIS A 110 15.06 5.17 -6.34
N GLY A 111 15.51 6.11 -7.19
CA GLY A 111 15.60 5.92 -8.64
C GLY A 111 16.81 5.08 -9.03
N VAL A 112 16.65 4.20 -10.01
CA VAL A 112 17.71 3.35 -10.56
C VAL A 112 18.03 3.72 -12.01
N ASN A 113 19.14 3.22 -12.54
CA ASN A 113 19.48 3.42 -13.95
C ASN A 113 18.61 2.53 -14.84
N ASN A 114 18.49 2.90 -16.12
CA ASN A 114 17.87 2.02 -17.12
C ASN A 114 18.62 0.67 -17.19
N HIS A 115 17.89 -0.42 -17.40
CA HIS A 115 18.39 -1.81 -17.35
C HIS A 115 19.01 -2.24 -16.01
N THR A 116 18.51 -1.69 -14.90
CA THR A 116 18.93 -2.13 -13.57
C THR A 116 18.28 -3.46 -13.23
N LYS A 117 19.08 -4.46 -12.86
CA LYS A 117 18.60 -5.79 -12.50
C LYS A 117 18.55 -6.02 -10.99
N PHE A 118 17.42 -6.53 -10.52
CA PHE A 118 17.25 -7.08 -9.19
C PHE A 118 16.99 -8.58 -9.31
N CYS A 119 17.60 -9.37 -8.43
CA CYS A 119 17.48 -10.82 -8.46
C CYS A 119 17.20 -11.37 -7.06
N ALA A 120 16.35 -12.39 -7.01
CA ALA A 120 16.08 -13.18 -5.83
C ALA A 120 16.37 -14.65 -6.11
N GLU A 121 17.11 -15.28 -5.21
CA GLU A 121 17.48 -16.70 -5.26
C GLU A 121 16.93 -17.43 -4.05
N GLY A 122 16.48 -18.65 -4.23
CA GLY A 122 16.04 -19.52 -3.14
C GLY A 122 16.97 -20.70 -3.00
N GLY A 123 17.45 -20.96 -1.78
CA GLY A 123 18.13 -22.19 -1.43
C GLY A 123 17.26 -23.01 -0.48
N GLU A 124 16.98 -24.27 -0.82
CA GLU A 124 16.40 -25.25 0.11
C GLU A 124 17.49 -25.75 1.04
N HIS A 125 17.20 -25.80 2.34
CA HIS A 125 18.10 -26.31 3.37
C HIS A 125 17.64 -27.69 3.82
N ASP A 126 18.59 -28.55 4.18
CA ASP A 126 18.30 -29.81 4.88
C ASP A 126 18.08 -29.57 6.39
N ALA A 127 17.88 -30.66 7.13
CA ALA A 127 17.69 -30.62 8.58
C ALA A 127 18.91 -30.11 9.37
N SER A 128 20.11 -30.17 8.80
CA SER A 128 21.33 -29.63 9.39
C SER A 128 21.48 -28.12 9.18
N GLY A 129 20.62 -27.52 8.35
CA GLY A 129 20.73 -26.13 7.94
C GLY A 129 21.70 -25.90 6.79
N THR A 130 22.20 -26.96 6.16
CA THR A 130 23.06 -26.87 4.96
C THR A 130 22.20 -26.68 3.72
N VAL A 131 22.67 -25.89 2.75
CA VAL A 131 21.99 -25.72 1.48
C VAL A 131 22.02 -27.04 0.71
N LYS A 132 20.85 -27.65 0.53
CA LYS A 132 20.64 -28.90 -0.19
C LYS A 132 20.59 -28.67 -1.70
N ARG A 133 19.87 -27.64 -2.16
CA ARG A 133 19.77 -27.26 -3.58
C ARG A 133 19.22 -25.85 -3.75
N GLY A 134 19.46 -25.25 -4.91
CA GLY A 134 18.71 -24.07 -5.37
C GLY A 134 17.30 -24.46 -5.79
N VAL A 135 16.30 -23.64 -5.42
CA VAL A 135 14.88 -23.84 -5.79
C VAL A 135 14.37 -22.85 -6.83
N GLY A 136 15.16 -21.84 -7.17
CA GLY A 136 14.79 -20.85 -8.18
C GLY A 136 15.66 -19.60 -8.13
N ARG A 137 15.69 -18.88 -9.24
CA ARG A 137 16.33 -17.57 -9.38
C ARG A 137 15.50 -16.67 -10.27
N ALA A 138 14.74 -15.76 -9.66
CA ALA A 138 13.93 -14.78 -10.38
C ALA A 138 14.70 -13.47 -10.47
N CYS A 139 14.80 -12.92 -11.68
CA CYS A 139 15.41 -11.61 -11.90
C CYS A 139 14.44 -10.72 -12.67
N VAL A 140 14.39 -9.45 -12.31
CA VAL A 140 13.59 -8.42 -12.97
C VAL A 140 14.54 -7.33 -13.46
N ASP A 141 14.35 -6.92 -14.72
CA ASP A 141 15.09 -5.83 -15.35
C ASP A 141 14.23 -4.57 -15.41
N VAL A 142 14.64 -3.52 -14.68
CA VAL A 142 13.92 -2.25 -14.62
C VAL A 142 14.33 -1.39 -15.80
N HIS A 143 13.38 -1.12 -16.69
CA HIS A 143 13.56 -0.30 -17.87
C HIS A 143 12.33 0.56 -18.17
N GLN A 144 12.53 1.64 -18.95
CA GLN A 144 11.47 2.53 -19.45
C GLN A 144 11.26 2.35 -20.95
#